data_AF-A0A0R2PLF2-F1
#
_entry.id   AF-A0A0R2PLF2-F1
#
_cell.length_a   1.000
_cell.length_b   1.000
_cell.length_c   1.000
_cell.angle_alpha   90.00
_cell.angle_beta   90.00
_cell.angle_gamma   90.00
#
_symmetry.space_group_name_H-M   'P 1'
#
loop_
_entity.id
_entity.type
_entity.pdbx_description
1 polymer ?
#
loop_
_entity_poly.entity_id
_entity_poly.type
_entity_poly.pdbx_seq_one_letter_code
_entity_poly.pdbx_strand_id
1 'polypeptide(L)'
;MAIVGAIIFGLVDDKGRLLRLVRWIYDRLGRDGESAASVMEHLRDRVRGLLAEREVLKRVVLWGTVNWLLDLLALWLFLRAFGGSISFDGLLVAFGLANVLASIPITPGGLGIVEGVYIPTLVGFGVPVATATVTVLTYRIAQFWLPILMGAVSYASLRIGAVPAVPTPRSRFERLQSATRDGSQVRLSKAQWIEKNAPRDRTGLFATPTYEDTGEQPKQPPRDEA
;
A
#
# COMPACT_ATOMS: atom_id res chain seq x y z
N MET A 1 4.04 13.30 -8.13
CA MET A 1 2.69 13.14 -7.55
C MET A 1 1.79 14.36 -7.69
N ALA A 2 2.30 15.58 -7.93
CA ALA A 2 1.42 16.72 -8.26
C ALA A 2 0.79 16.60 -9.65
N ILE A 3 1.50 16.02 -10.63
CA ILE A 3 0.95 15.74 -11.97
C ILE A 3 0.05 14.50 -11.95
N VAL A 4 0.43 13.40 -11.29
CA VAL A 4 -0.48 12.26 -11.08
C VAL A 4 -1.65 12.64 -10.19
N GLY A 5 -1.45 13.53 -9.22
CA GLY A 5 -2.48 14.12 -8.37
C GLY A 5 -3.36 15.11 -9.11
N ALA A 6 -2.84 15.90 -10.06
CA ALA A 6 -3.61 16.79 -10.93
C ALA A 6 -4.27 16.04 -12.09
N ILE A 7 -3.71 14.90 -12.53
CA ILE A 7 -4.32 13.96 -13.46
C ILE A 7 -5.41 13.19 -12.72
N ILE A 8 -5.19 12.71 -11.50
CA ILE A 8 -6.22 12.05 -10.68
C ILE A 8 -7.30 13.06 -10.30
N PHE A 9 -6.96 14.26 -9.83
CA PHE A 9 -7.91 15.32 -9.47
C PHE A 9 -8.64 15.86 -10.71
N GLY A 10 -7.94 16.04 -11.83
CA GLY A 10 -8.51 16.44 -13.12
C GLY A 10 -9.29 15.33 -13.86
N LEU A 11 -9.02 14.05 -13.58
CA LEU A 11 -9.84 12.91 -14.01
C LEU A 11 -11.07 12.71 -13.12
N VAL A 12 -10.93 13.02 -11.82
CA VAL A 12 -12.01 12.88 -10.84
C VAL A 12 -13.08 13.96 -11.04
N ASP A 13 -12.72 15.10 -11.63
CA ASP A 13 -13.64 16.22 -11.82
C ASP A 13 -14.44 16.20 -13.15
N ASP A 14 -14.13 15.31 -14.12
CA ASP A 14 -14.94 15.17 -15.33
C ASP A 14 -15.07 13.70 -15.76
N LYS A 15 -16.12 13.05 -15.23
CA LYS A 15 -16.46 11.62 -15.33
C LYS A 15 -16.44 11.03 -16.75
N GLY A 16 -16.43 11.86 -17.80
CA GLY A 16 -16.49 11.43 -19.21
C GLY A 16 -15.16 11.32 -19.97
N ARG A 17 -14.04 11.87 -19.47
CA ARG A 17 -12.76 11.88 -20.24
C ARG A 17 -11.96 10.60 -20.06
N LEU A 18 -11.93 10.07 -18.84
CA LEU A 18 -11.23 8.82 -18.54
C LEU A 18 -11.85 7.64 -19.29
N LEU A 19 -13.18 7.61 -19.38
CA LEU A 19 -13.91 6.59 -20.14
C LEU A 19 -13.56 6.64 -21.63
N ARG A 20 -13.42 7.84 -22.21
CA ARG A 20 -13.04 8.01 -23.62
C ARG A 20 -11.60 7.61 -23.88
N LEU A 21 -10.67 7.98 -23.00
CA LEU A 21 -9.25 7.63 -23.15
C LEU A 21 -9.01 6.13 -22.98
N VAL A 22 -9.61 5.52 -21.95
CA VAL A 22 -9.50 4.08 -21.70
C VAL A 22 -10.12 3.30 -22.85
N ARG A 23 -11.30 3.71 -23.35
CA ARG A 23 -11.95 3.07 -24.49
C ARG A 23 -11.15 3.23 -25.78
N TRP A 24 -10.61 4.42 -26.04
CA TRP A 24 -9.74 4.65 -27.21
C TRP A 24 -8.46 3.80 -27.17
N ILE A 25 -7.82 3.67 -26.00
CA ILE A 25 -6.64 2.81 -25.83
C ILE A 25 -7.01 1.33 -26.01
N TYR A 26 -8.13 0.88 -25.44
CA TYR A 26 -8.59 -0.52 -25.55
C TYR A 26 -9.04 -0.89 -26.98
N ASP A 27 -9.74 0.01 -27.67
CA ASP A 27 -10.14 -0.14 -29.07
C ASP A 27 -8.90 -0.19 -29.98
N ARG A 28 -7.84 0.58 -29.65
CA ARG A 28 -6.57 0.56 -30.39
C ARG A 28 -5.78 -0.74 -30.15
N LEU A 29 -5.98 -1.40 -29.01
CA LEU A 29 -5.33 -2.65 -28.61
C LEU A 29 -6.14 -3.91 -28.95
N GLY A 30 -7.35 -3.78 -29.51
CA GLY A 30 -8.18 -4.91 -29.94
C GLY A 30 -8.67 -5.81 -28.80
N ARG A 31 -8.80 -5.28 -27.57
CA ARG A 31 -9.29 -6.02 -26.40
C ARG A 31 -10.72 -5.61 -26.03
N ASP A 32 -11.55 -6.60 -25.71
CA ASP A 32 -12.99 -6.46 -25.46
C ASP A 32 -13.34 -5.48 -24.32
N GLY A 33 -14.46 -4.76 -24.48
CA GLY A 33 -14.93 -3.73 -23.55
C GLY A 33 -15.22 -4.21 -22.11
N GLU A 34 -15.40 -5.52 -21.90
CA GLU A 34 -15.59 -6.13 -20.57
C GLU A 34 -14.32 -6.08 -19.71
N SER A 35 -13.14 -6.18 -20.33
CA SER A 35 -11.86 -6.00 -19.63
C SER A 35 -11.67 -4.54 -19.19
N ALA A 36 -12.12 -3.58 -19.99
CA ALA A 36 -12.06 -2.17 -19.60
C ALA A 36 -13.02 -1.85 -18.44
N ALA A 37 -14.21 -2.46 -18.42
CA ALA A 37 -15.20 -2.30 -17.36
C ALA A 37 -14.70 -2.86 -16.02
N SER A 38 -14.15 -4.08 -16.01
CA SER A 38 -13.62 -4.70 -14.80
C SER A 38 -12.41 -3.95 -14.22
N VAL A 39 -11.48 -3.45 -15.06
CA VAL A 39 -10.38 -2.58 -14.61
C VAL A 39 -10.92 -1.29 -13.99
N MET A 40 -11.97 -0.72 -14.55
CA MET A 40 -12.59 0.50 -14.05
C MET A 40 -13.26 0.28 -12.68
N GLU A 41 -13.95 -0.84 -12.48
CA GLU A 41 -14.55 -1.21 -11.20
C GLU A 41 -13.47 -1.39 -10.12
N HIS A 42 -12.42 -2.16 -10.41
CA HIS A 42 -11.31 -2.35 -9.47
C HIS A 42 -10.61 -1.04 -9.12
N LEU A 43 -10.42 -0.14 -10.11
CA LEU A 43 -9.82 1.17 -9.88
C LEU A 43 -10.74 2.04 -9.03
N ARG A 44 -12.05 2.05 -9.33
CA ARG A 44 -13.05 2.81 -8.58
C ARG A 44 -13.12 2.38 -7.13
N ASP A 45 -13.09 1.07 -6.87
CA ASP A 45 -13.17 0.54 -5.51
C ASP A 45 -11.88 0.80 -4.72
N ARG A 46 -10.71 0.69 -5.36
CA ARG A 46 -9.43 1.09 -4.74
C ARG A 46 -9.37 2.58 -4.45
N VAL A 47 -9.80 3.43 -5.38
CA VAL A 47 -9.82 4.88 -5.21
C VAL A 47 -10.82 5.27 -4.11
N ARG A 48 -12.00 4.64 -4.06
CA ARG A 48 -12.98 4.85 -2.99
C ARG A 48 -12.45 4.41 -1.63
N GLY A 49 -11.78 3.26 -1.55
CA GLY A 49 -11.15 2.78 -0.31
C GLY A 49 -10.06 3.76 0.18
N LEU A 50 -9.20 4.22 -0.72
CA LEU A 50 -8.18 5.23 -0.40
C LEU A 50 -8.78 6.59 0.01
N LEU A 51 -9.87 7.01 -0.64
CA LEU A 51 -10.57 8.26 -0.29
C LEU A 51 -11.35 8.15 1.03
N ALA A 52 -11.83 6.96 1.39
CA ALA A 52 -12.47 6.70 2.68
C ALA A 52 -11.47 6.78 3.84
N GLU A 53 -10.23 6.34 3.60
CA GLU A 53 -9.14 6.39 4.59
C GLU A 53 -8.25 7.64 4.41
N ARG A 54 -8.78 8.81 4.82
CA ARG A 54 -8.08 10.10 4.72
C ARG A 54 -6.65 10.08 5.29
N GLU A 55 -6.37 9.29 6.31
CA GLU A 55 -5.03 9.18 6.90
C GLU A 55 -4.03 8.43 6.01
N VAL A 56 -4.47 7.36 5.33
CA VAL A 56 -3.63 6.66 4.35
C VAL A 56 -3.37 7.57 3.14
N LEU A 57 -4.41 8.25 2.66
CA LEU A 57 -4.27 9.21 1.57
C LEU A 57 -3.27 10.33 1.91
N LYS A 58 -3.37 10.94 3.10
CA LYS A 58 -2.42 11.94 3.58
C LYS A 58 -0.99 11.40 3.57
N ARG A 59 -0.76 10.20 4.10
CA ARG A 59 0.57 9.58 4.13
C ARG A 59 1.11 9.34 2.71
N VAL A 60 0.30 8.81 1.81
CA VAL A 60 0.70 8.55 0.42
C VAL A 60 1.07 9.85 -0.30
N VAL A 61 0.24 10.88 -0.17
CA VAL A 61 0.49 12.19 -0.79
C VAL A 61 1.74 12.84 -0.19
N LEU A 62 1.89 12.79 1.14
CA LEU A 62 3.05 13.35 1.84
C LEU A 62 4.34 12.67 1.38
N TRP A 63 4.43 11.35 1.50
CA TRP A 63 5.63 10.61 1.11
C TRP A 63 5.93 10.74 -0.38
N GLY A 64 4.91 10.71 -1.24
CA GLY A 64 5.09 10.91 -2.67
C GLY A 64 5.55 12.32 -3.04
N THR A 65 5.14 13.33 -2.27
CA THR A 65 5.60 14.72 -2.45
C THR A 65 7.04 14.87 -1.97
N VAL A 66 7.37 14.32 -0.80
CA VAL A 66 8.74 14.32 -0.26
C VAL A 66 9.69 13.64 -1.22
N ASN A 67 9.32 12.49 -1.79
CA ASN A 67 10.15 11.81 -2.78
C ASN A 67 10.48 12.71 -3.98
N TRP A 68 9.47 13.37 -4.55
CA TRP A 68 9.67 14.26 -5.69
C TRP A 68 10.52 15.49 -5.35
N LEU A 69 10.36 16.06 -4.15
CA LEU A 69 11.19 17.17 -3.69
C LEU A 69 12.65 16.72 -3.50
N LEU A 70 12.86 15.51 -2.99
CA LEU A 70 14.20 14.93 -2.87
C LEU A 70 14.82 14.65 -4.25
N ASP A 71 14.04 14.17 -5.22
CA ASP A 71 14.51 13.98 -6.61
C ASP A 71 14.90 15.32 -7.26
N LEU A 72 14.05 16.35 -7.12
CA LEU A 72 14.31 17.70 -7.62
C LEU A 72 15.56 18.30 -6.96
N LEU A 73 15.68 18.14 -5.65
CA LEU A 73 16.84 18.59 -4.88
C LEU A 73 18.11 17.85 -5.30
N ALA A 74 18.04 16.53 -5.51
CA ALA A 74 19.16 15.75 -6.00
C ALA A 74 19.63 16.25 -7.37
N LEU A 75 18.72 16.47 -8.31
CA LEU A 75 19.06 17.05 -9.63
C LEU A 75 19.77 18.40 -9.49
N TRP A 76 19.26 19.28 -8.61
CA TRP A 76 19.90 20.56 -8.32
C TRP A 76 21.29 20.41 -7.70
N LEU A 77 21.47 19.48 -6.76
CA LEU A 77 22.76 19.21 -6.12
C LEU A 77 23.78 18.66 -7.11
N PHE A 78 23.39 17.73 -8.00
CA PHE A 78 24.26 17.25 -9.06
C PHE A 78 24.67 18.39 -10.00
N LEU A 79 23.71 19.25 -10.39
CA LEU A 79 24.00 20.39 -11.24
C LEU A 79 25.04 21.32 -10.59
N ARG A 80 24.85 21.63 -9.30
CA ARG A 80 25.79 22.43 -8.50
C ARG A 80 27.15 21.76 -8.36
N ALA A 81 27.20 20.44 -8.16
CA ALA A 81 28.43 19.67 -8.03
C ALA A 81 29.30 19.74 -9.30
N PHE A 82 28.67 19.79 -10.47
CA PHE A 82 29.37 19.95 -11.75
C PHE A 82 29.56 21.42 -12.17
N GLY A 83 29.35 22.36 -11.26
CA GLY A 83 29.56 23.79 -11.49
C GLY A 83 28.46 24.48 -12.31
N GLY A 84 27.36 23.78 -12.59
CA GLY A 84 26.18 24.35 -13.25
C GLY A 84 25.33 25.17 -12.30
N SER A 85 24.67 26.18 -12.83
CA SER A 85 23.64 26.92 -12.11
C SER A 85 22.46 27.15 -13.04
N ILE A 86 21.26 27.12 -12.47
CA ILE A 86 20.00 27.36 -13.15
C ILE A 86 19.08 28.08 -12.18
N SER A 87 18.16 28.87 -12.71
CA SER A 87 17.09 29.46 -11.93
C SER A 87 16.10 28.39 -11.44
N PHE A 88 15.41 28.65 -10.34
CA PHE A 88 14.53 27.66 -9.70
C PHE A 88 13.34 27.26 -10.57
N ASP A 89 12.79 28.23 -11.30
CA ASP A 89 11.77 28.02 -12.34
C ASP A 89 12.28 27.13 -13.48
N GLY A 90 13.50 27.35 -13.97
CA GLY A 90 14.11 26.51 -15.00
C GLY A 90 14.30 25.07 -14.57
N LEU A 91 14.73 24.86 -13.31
CA LEU A 91 14.85 23.53 -12.72
C LEU A 91 13.48 22.82 -12.62
N LEU A 92 12.46 23.53 -12.13
CA LEU A 92 11.09 23.02 -12.02
C LEU A 92 10.51 22.63 -13.37
N VAL A 93 10.71 23.46 -14.40
CA VAL A 93 10.23 23.19 -15.77
C VAL A 93 10.95 21.97 -16.34
N ALA A 94 12.28 21.90 -16.21
CA ALA A 94 13.06 20.74 -16.67
C ALA A 94 12.60 19.45 -16.00
N PHE A 95 12.47 19.45 -14.67
CA PHE A 95 12.00 18.30 -13.89
C PHE A 95 10.56 17.93 -14.21
N GLY A 96 9.66 18.90 -14.29
CA GLY A 96 8.26 18.68 -14.61
C GLY A 96 8.08 18.07 -15.99
N LEU A 97 8.66 18.69 -17.02
CA LEU A 97 8.54 18.26 -18.42
C LEU A 97 9.10 16.85 -18.62
N ALA A 98 10.27 16.57 -18.05
CA ALA A 98 10.89 15.27 -18.02
C ALA A 98 9.98 14.19 -17.42
N ASN A 99 9.40 14.44 -16.24
CA ASN A 99 8.53 13.48 -15.56
C ASN A 99 7.18 13.28 -16.28
N VAL A 100 6.63 14.32 -16.92
CA VAL A 100 5.43 14.19 -17.77
C VAL A 100 5.72 13.25 -18.93
N LEU A 101 6.81 13.47 -19.67
CA LEU A 101 7.13 12.65 -20.84
C LEU A 101 7.56 11.23 -20.45
N ALA A 102 8.22 11.06 -19.31
CA ALA A 102 8.56 9.75 -18.74
C ALA A 102 7.31 8.91 -18.38
N SER A 103 6.14 9.53 -18.19
CA SER A 103 4.90 8.81 -17.88
C SER A 103 4.37 8.01 -19.07
N ILE A 104 4.87 8.28 -20.29
CA ILE A 104 4.50 7.55 -21.50
C ILE A 104 5.44 6.33 -21.59
N PRO A 105 4.93 5.10 -21.43
CA PRO A 105 5.76 3.89 -21.33
C PRO A 105 6.22 3.42 -22.72
N ILE A 106 7.04 4.23 -23.39
CA ILE A 106 7.62 3.89 -24.70
C ILE A 106 8.93 3.12 -24.49
N THR A 107 9.75 3.54 -23.52
CA THR A 107 11.04 2.91 -23.22
C THR A 107 11.08 2.38 -21.79
N PRO A 108 11.76 1.24 -21.53
CA PRO A 108 11.96 0.74 -20.17
C PRO A 108 12.64 1.80 -19.31
N GLY A 109 11.99 2.19 -18.21
CA GLY A 109 12.49 3.24 -17.32
C GLY A 109 12.56 4.65 -17.92
N GLY A 110 12.02 4.88 -19.13
CA GLY A 110 12.10 6.19 -19.79
C GLY A 110 13.50 6.53 -20.32
N LEU A 111 14.39 5.56 -20.46
CA LEU A 111 15.73 5.77 -21.04
C LEU A 111 15.63 6.37 -22.45
N GLY A 112 16.48 7.34 -22.75
CA GLY A 112 16.49 8.10 -24.00
C GLY A 112 15.48 9.26 -24.00
N ILE A 113 14.26 9.03 -23.52
CA ILE A 113 13.22 10.07 -23.46
C ILE A 113 13.59 11.12 -22.43
N VAL A 114 13.88 10.72 -21.19
CA VAL A 114 14.08 11.73 -20.16
C VAL A 114 15.43 12.43 -20.33
N GLU A 115 16.47 11.76 -20.83
CA GLU A 115 17.73 12.42 -21.24
C GLU A 115 17.48 13.43 -22.35
N GLY A 116 16.71 13.01 -23.36
CA GLY A 116 16.29 13.85 -24.49
C GLY A 116 15.37 15.00 -24.10
N VAL A 117 14.91 15.07 -22.86
CA VAL A 117 14.10 16.19 -22.33
C VAL A 117 14.91 17.02 -21.35
N TYR A 118 15.53 16.39 -20.36
CA TYR A 118 16.30 17.09 -19.34
C TYR A 118 17.46 17.89 -19.95
N ILE A 119 18.27 17.27 -20.80
CA ILE A 119 19.48 17.91 -21.34
C ILE A 119 19.11 19.16 -22.16
N PRO A 120 18.25 19.10 -23.20
CA PRO A 120 17.91 20.28 -23.97
C PRO A 120 17.15 21.33 -23.16
N THR A 121 16.32 20.92 -22.18
CA THR A 121 15.62 21.90 -21.33
C THR A 121 16.61 22.67 -20.45
N LEU A 122 17.54 21.98 -19.77
CA LEU A 122 18.58 22.62 -18.96
C LEU A 122 19.46 23.54 -19.81
N VAL A 123 19.81 23.12 -21.04
CA VAL A 123 20.55 23.94 -21.99
C VAL A 123 19.76 25.18 -22.42
N GLY A 124 18.46 25.03 -22.66
CA GLY A 124 17.56 26.14 -22.96
C GLY A 124 17.47 27.19 -21.83
N PHE A 125 17.70 26.78 -20.59
CA PHE A 125 17.80 27.67 -19.43
C PHE A 125 19.25 28.14 -19.13
N GLY A 126 20.18 27.94 -20.05
CA GLY A 126 21.54 28.51 -19.98
C GLY A 126 22.60 27.61 -19.35
N VAL A 127 22.30 26.35 -19.04
CA VAL A 127 23.32 25.40 -18.58
C VAL A 127 24.19 24.94 -19.77
N PRO A 128 25.52 24.96 -19.69
CA PRO A 128 26.37 24.42 -20.74
C PRO A 128 26.05 22.95 -21.05
N VAL A 129 26.03 22.57 -22.33
CA VAL A 129 25.65 21.21 -22.77
C VAL A 129 26.46 20.12 -22.09
N ALA A 130 27.77 20.32 -21.93
CA ALA A 130 28.65 19.38 -21.24
C ALA A 130 28.23 19.17 -19.77
N THR A 131 27.97 20.27 -19.06
CA THR A 131 27.50 20.26 -17.67
C THR A 131 26.11 19.64 -17.53
N ALA A 132 25.17 19.99 -18.41
CA ALA A 132 23.83 19.41 -18.41
C ALA A 132 23.87 17.89 -18.65
N THR A 133 24.71 17.46 -19.60
CA THR A 133 24.85 16.04 -19.96
C THR A 133 25.42 15.23 -18.81
N VAL A 134 26.55 15.65 -18.23
CA VAL A 134 27.15 14.91 -17.10
C VAL A 134 26.24 14.91 -15.88
N THR A 135 25.59 16.05 -15.59
CA THR A 135 24.62 16.17 -14.50
C THR A 135 23.49 15.15 -14.64
N VAL A 136 22.83 15.13 -15.79
CA VAL A 136 21.67 14.26 -16.02
C VAL A 136 22.09 12.79 -15.99
N LEU A 137 23.19 12.42 -16.65
CA LEU A 137 23.63 11.03 -16.67
C LEU A 137 24.01 10.52 -15.27
N THR A 138 24.77 11.31 -14.48
CA THR A 138 25.12 10.92 -13.12
C THR A 138 23.90 10.87 -12.19
N TYR A 139 23.02 11.88 -12.28
CA TYR A 139 21.75 11.90 -11.54
C TYR A 139 20.92 10.64 -11.83
N ARG A 140 20.85 10.22 -13.10
CA ARG A 140 20.08 9.04 -13.51
C ARG A 140 20.70 7.75 -13.01
N ILE A 141 22.03 7.61 -13.07
CA ILE A 141 22.71 6.45 -12.49
C ILE A 141 22.37 6.33 -11.00
N ALA A 142 22.44 7.43 -10.25
CA ALA A 142 22.04 7.43 -8.85
C ALA A 142 20.55 7.09 -8.69
N GLN A 143 19.67 7.75 -9.44
CA GLN A 143 18.22 7.56 -9.32
C GLN A 143 17.78 6.12 -9.64
N PHE A 144 18.40 5.47 -10.63
CA PHE A 144 18.06 4.10 -11.03
C PHE A 144 18.72 3.03 -10.16
N TRP A 145 20.02 3.17 -9.88
CA TRP A 145 20.79 2.08 -9.28
C TRP A 145 20.76 2.09 -7.76
N LEU A 146 20.71 3.28 -7.13
CA LEU A 146 20.73 3.38 -5.68
C LEU A 146 19.55 2.66 -5.01
N PRO A 147 18.29 2.77 -5.52
CA PRO A 147 17.17 1.98 -4.99
C PRO A 147 17.37 0.47 -5.14
N ILE A 148 17.97 0.01 -6.25
CA ILE A 148 18.25 -1.41 -6.49
C ILE A 148 19.25 -1.92 -5.46
N LEU A 149 20.33 -1.18 -5.22
CA LEU A 149 21.34 -1.52 -4.21
C LEU A 149 20.74 -1.54 -2.81
N MET A 150 19.94 -0.52 -2.45
CA MET A 150 19.25 -0.47 -1.16
C MET A 150 18.28 -1.63 -0.99
N GLY A 151 17.56 -2.02 -2.05
CA GLY A 151 16.68 -3.18 -2.06
C GLY A 151 17.47 -4.49 -1.88
N ALA A 152 18.61 -4.63 -2.54
CA ALA A 152 19.48 -5.80 -2.41
C ALA A 152 20.07 -5.92 -1.00
N VAL A 153 20.54 -4.82 -0.41
CA VAL A 153 21.01 -4.78 0.99
C VAL A 153 19.88 -5.12 1.95
N SER A 154 18.68 -4.56 1.74
CA SER A 154 17.50 -4.86 2.56
C SER A 154 17.15 -6.35 2.47
N TYR A 155 17.15 -6.93 1.27
CA TYR A 155 16.90 -8.35 1.07
C TYR A 155 17.98 -9.23 1.73
N ALA A 156 19.25 -8.88 1.58
CA ALA A 156 20.35 -9.55 2.25
C ALA A 156 20.20 -9.48 3.77
N SER A 157 19.79 -8.33 4.33
CA SER A 157 19.56 -8.19 5.78
C SER A 157 18.42 -9.07 6.28
N LEU A 158 17.40 -9.36 5.46
CA LEU A 158 16.32 -10.28 5.82
C LEU A 158 16.75 -11.75 5.73
N ARG A 159 17.74 -12.05 4.88
CA ARG A 159 18.30 -13.40 4.73
C ARG A 159 19.36 -13.72 5.76
N ILE A 160 20.14 -12.71 6.17
CA ILE A 160 21.27 -12.85 7.09
C ILE A 160 20.86 -12.52 8.53
N GLY A 161 19.97 -11.54 8.72
CA GLY A 161 19.35 -11.22 9.99
C GLY A 161 18.10 -12.08 10.19
N ALA A 162 18.07 -12.86 11.27
CA ALA A 162 16.93 -13.64 11.69
C ALA A 162 15.74 -12.74 12.07
N VAL A 163 15.06 -12.16 11.08
CA VAL A 163 13.76 -11.54 11.31
C VAL A 163 12.80 -12.67 11.65
N PRO A 164 12.14 -12.65 12.83
CA PRO A 164 11.16 -13.68 13.18
C PRO A 164 10.17 -13.82 12.04
N ALA A 165 9.99 -15.05 11.54
CA ALA A 165 9.08 -15.30 10.45
C ALA A 165 7.71 -14.69 10.76
N VAL A 166 7.19 -13.88 9.84
CA VAL A 166 5.83 -13.33 9.94
C VAL A 166 4.89 -14.52 10.19
N PRO A 167 4.10 -14.53 11.29
CA PRO A 167 3.21 -15.65 11.59
C PRO A 167 2.28 -15.90 10.41
N THR A 168 2.52 -16.99 9.68
CA THR A 168 1.68 -17.37 8.56
C THR A 168 0.30 -17.79 9.09
N PRO A 169 -0.78 -17.63 8.30
CA PRO A 169 -2.12 -18.02 8.72
C PRO A 169 -2.19 -19.45 9.29
N ARG A 170 -1.38 -20.38 8.76
CA ARG A 170 -1.25 -21.75 9.27
C ARG A 170 -0.86 -21.84 10.74
N SER A 171 0.10 -21.02 11.19
CA SER A 171 0.52 -20.98 12.61
C SER A 171 -0.59 -20.49 13.53
N ARG A 172 -1.51 -19.64 13.04
CA ARG A 172 -2.69 -19.21 13.78
C ARG A 172 -3.72 -20.35 13.90
N PHE A 173 -3.92 -21.10 12.82
CA PHE A 173 -4.76 -22.30 12.83
C PHE A 173 -4.22 -23.40 13.73
N GLU A 174 -2.91 -23.61 13.78
CA GLU A 174 -2.27 -24.57 14.70
C GLU A 174 -2.52 -24.20 16.16
N ARG A 175 -2.41 -22.92 16.53
CA ARG A 175 -2.73 -22.46 17.90
C ARG A 175 -4.20 -22.62 18.25
N LEU A 176 -5.10 -22.42 17.29
CA LEU A 176 -6.53 -22.64 17.48
C LEU A 176 -6.84 -24.13 17.60
N GLN A 177 -6.21 -24.97 16.77
CA GLN A 177 -6.34 -26.43 16.84
C GLN A 177 -5.75 -26.99 18.13
N SER A 178 -4.62 -26.48 18.62
CA SER A 178 -4.03 -26.89 19.89
C SER A 178 -4.92 -26.47 21.06
N ALA A 179 -5.42 -25.24 21.09
CA ALA A 179 -6.39 -24.80 22.10
C ALA A 179 -7.70 -25.60 22.07
N THR A 180 -8.15 -26.00 20.88
CA THR A 180 -9.33 -26.87 20.72
C THR A 180 -9.02 -28.31 21.16
N ARG A 181 -7.83 -28.84 20.86
CA ARG A 181 -7.38 -30.17 21.32
C ARG A 181 -7.24 -30.21 22.83
N ASP A 182 -6.61 -29.20 23.43
CA ASP A 182 -6.47 -29.06 24.88
C ASP A 182 -7.85 -28.95 25.53
N GLY A 183 -8.76 -28.18 24.93
CA GLY A 183 -10.16 -28.12 25.37
C GLY A 183 -10.93 -29.45 25.21
N SER A 184 -10.60 -30.26 24.21
CA SER A 184 -11.22 -31.58 23.97
C SER A 184 -10.65 -32.70 24.85
N GLN A 185 -9.41 -32.55 25.33
CA GLN A 185 -8.75 -33.48 26.25
C GLN A 185 -9.23 -33.28 27.70
N VAL A 186 -9.80 -32.11 27.99
CA VAL A 186 -10.51 -31.84 29.23
C VAL A 186 -11.81 -32.64 29.20
N ARG A 187 -11.72 -33.88 29.69
CA ARG A 187 -12.83 -34.82 29.89
C ARG A 187 -13.68 -34.37 31.09
N LEU A 188 -14.11 -33.11 31.11
CA LEU A 188 -15.11 -32.64 32.06
C LEU A 188 -16.47 -33.13 31.56
N SER A 189 -17.25 -33.71 32.45
CA SER A 189 -18.65 -33.95 32.11
C SER A 189 -19.36 -32.61 31.91
N LYS A 190 -20.49 -32.65 31.21
CA LYS A 190 -21.32 -31.46 30.95
C LYS A 190 -21.71 -30.76 32.28
N ALA A 191 -21.94 -31.53 33.35
CA ALA A 191 -22.22 -31.01 34.68
C ALA A 191 -21.03 -30.21 35.24
N GLN A 192 -19.82 -30.78 35.21
CA GLN A 192 -18.61 -30.13 35.73
C GLN A 192 -18.22 -28.86 34.95
N TRP A 193 -18.46 -28.85 33.64
CA TRP A 193 -18.22 -27.65 32.84
C TRP A 193 -19.20 -26.53 33.20
N ILE A 194 -20.48 -26.85 33.41
CA ILE A 194 -21.52 -25.91 33.84
C ILE A 194 -21.21 -25.39 35.24
N GLU A 195 -20.82 -26.23 36.20
CA GLU A 195 -20.46 -25.78 37.55
C GLU A 195 -19.30 -24.77 37.56
N LYS A 196 -18.35 -24.94 36.64
CA LYS A 196 -17.17 -24.07 36.53
C LYS A 196 -17.45 -22.76 35.81
N ASN A 197 -18.30 -22.76 34.78
CA ASN A 197 -18.47 -21.61 33.88
C ASN A 197 -19.86 -20.95 33.91
N ALA A 198 -20.85 -21.56 34.57
CA ALA A 198 -22.18 -20.98 34.66
C ALA A 198 -22.15 -19.70 35.52
N PRO A 199 -22.94 -18.68 35.15
CA PRO A 199 -23.13 -17.50 35.99
C PRO A 199 -23.73 -17.93 37.34
N ARG A 200 -22.94 -17.82 38.41
CA ARG A 200 -23.44 -18.05 39.77
C ARG A 200 -24.15 -16.80 40.25
N ASP A 201 -25.36 -16.98 40.77
CA ASP A 201 -26.04 -15.91 41.47
C ASP A 201 -25.23 -15.52 42.71
N ARG A 202 -24.78 -14.27 42.77
CA ARG A 202 -24.00 -13.72 43.88
C ARG A 202 -24.86 -13.38 45.10
N THR A 203 -26.18 -13.28 44.93
CA THR A 203 -27.09 -12.83 45.98
C THR A 203 -27.52 -13.95 46.91
N GLY A 204 -27.34 -15.22 46.51
CA GLY A 204 -27.71 -16.39 47.31
C GLY A 204 -29.23 -16.58 47.50
N LEU A 205 -30.04 -15.80 46.76
CA LEU A 205 -31.49 -15.82 46.86
C LEU A 205 -32.11 -17.02 46.11
N PHE A 206 -31.37 -17.62 45.17
CA PHE A 206 -31.83 -18.78 44.40
C PHE A 206 -30.93 -19.99 44.67
N ALA A 207 -31.55 -21.14 44.98
CA ALA A 207 -30.85 -22.41 45.09
C ALA A 207 -30.25 -22.78 43.72
N THR A 208 -28.92 -22.91 43.65
CA THR A 208 -28.26 -23.38 42.43
C THR A 208 -28.63 -24.83 42.15
N PRO A 209 -29.15 -25.17 40.96
CA PRO A 209 -29.45 -26.54 40.60
C PRO A 209 -28.16 -27.38 40.57
N THR A 210 -28.17 -28.52 41.27
CA THR A 210 -27.09 -29.52 41.21
C THR A 210 -27.33 -30.44 40.03
N TYR A 211 -26.39 -30.47 39.08
CA TYR A 211 -26.50 -31.29 37.88
C TYR A 211 -25.87 -32.66 38.13
N GLU A 212 -26.59 -33.74 37.84
CA GLU A 212 -26.00 -35.08 37.80
C GLU A 212 -25.09 -35.23 36.57
N ASP A 213 -24.11 -36.12 36.65
CA ASP A 213 -23.03 -36.31 35.67
C ASP A 213 -23.51 -36.67 34.24
N THR A 214 -24.80 -36.99 34.11
CA THR A 214 -25.53 -37.31 32.87
C THR A 214 -25.83 -36.08 32.01
N GLY A 215 -25.76 -34.86 32.54
CA GLY A 215 -25.92 -33.62 31.77
C GLY A 215 -27.36 -33.28 31.36
N GLU A 216 -28.35 -33.94 31.98
CA GLU A 216 -29.76 -33.56 31.96
C GLU A 216 -30.04 -32.46 32.98
N GLN A 217 -31.08 -31.65 32.74
CA GLN A 217 -31.50 -30.66 33.73
C GLN A 217 -32.06 -31.40 34.96
N PRO A 218 -31.58 -31.10 36.18
CA PRO A 218 -32.13 -31.70 37.38
C PRO A 218 -33.61 -31.36 37.46
N LYS A 219 -34.45 -32.35 37.77
CA LYS A 219 -35.89 -32.14 37.97
C LYS A 219 -36.07 -31.08 39.04
N GLN A 220 -36.71 -29.97 38.68
CA GLN A 220 -37.04 -28.92 39.62
C GLN A 220 -37.93 -29.53 40.71
N PRO A 221 -37.61 -29.36 42.00
CA PRO A 221 -38.50 -29.83 43.06
C PRO A 221 -39.87 -29.17 42.86
N PRO A 222 -40.98 -29.89 43.13
CA PRO A 222 -42.31 -29.35 42.96
C PRO A 222 -42.39 -28.00 43.69
N ARG A 223 -42.93 -26.98 43.00
CA ARG A 223 -43.20 -25.70 43.64
C ARG A 223 -44.20 -25.99 44.75
N ASP A 224 -43.77 -25.86 45.99
CA ASP A 224 -44.71 -25.72 47.10
C ASP A 224 -45.49 -24.43 46.82
N GLU A 225 -46.73 -24.60 46.38
CA GLU A 225 -47.71 -23.54 46.26
C GLU A 225 -47.99 -23.00 47.67
N ALA A 226 -47.51 -21.78 47.92
CA ALA A 226 -47.85 -20.98 49.09
C ALA A 226 -48.81 -19.86 48.68
#